data_AF-U2K6N3-F1
#
_entry.id   AF-U2K6N3-F1
#
_cell.length_a   1.000
_cell.length_b   1.000
_cell.length_c   1.000
_cell.angle_alpha   90.00
_cell.angle_beta   90.00
_cell.angle_gamma   90.00
#
_symmetry.space_group_name_H-M   'P 1'
#
loop_
_entity.id
_entity.type
_entity.pdbx_description
1 polymer ?
#
loop_
_entity_poly.entity_id
_entity_poly.type
_entity_poly.pdbx_seq_one_letter_code
_entity_poly.pdbx_strand_id
1 'polypeptide(L)'
;MTMKQFIYILLALILSMSCSTTQEKETPEATETSLEPQVSNYQLFETKNLWTFLRLDTRNGKITQVHFTLDSKGYRGEQVLSKKPLVTSDEEKAGRFTLYPTQNMYTFILLDKISGHTYQVQWALNEEERFVIPIRK
;
A
#
# COMPACT_ATOMS: atom_id res chain seq x y z
N MET A 1 19.43 1.06 60.13
CA MET A 1 19.78 1.90 58.96
C MET A 1 18.95 3.17 59.05
N THR A 2 19.57 4.35 59.19
CA THR A 2 18.82 5.60 59.38
C THR A 2 18.13 6.00 58.07
N MET A 3 16.98 6.69 58.11
CA MET A 3 16.21 7.04 56.89
C MET A 3 17.04 7.73 55.80
N LYS A 4 18.09 8.46 56.16
CA LYS A 4 19.03 9.06 55.21
C LYS A 4 19.83 8.00 54.43
N GLN A 5 20.26 6.92 55.08
CA GLN A 5 20.93 5.80 54.42
C GLN A 5 19.98 5.05 53.46
N PHE A 6 18.69 4.96 53.79
CA PHE A 6 17.67 4.43 52.89
C PHE A 6 17.48 5.30 51.64
N ILE A 7 17.48 6.63 51.79
CA ILE A 7 17.35 7.56 50.66
C ILE A 7 18.56 7.47 49.73
N TYR A 8 19.78 7.36 50.25
CA TYR A 8 20.97 7.20 49.41
C TYR A 8 21.02 5.85 48.68
N ILE A 9 20.52 4.77 49.29
CA ILE A 9 20.41 3.46 48.64
C ILE A 9 19.34 3.48 47.54
N LEU A 10 18.22 4.18 47.77
CA LEU A 10 17.16 4.32 46.77
C LEU A 10 17.60 5.20 45.57
N LEU A 11 18.37 6.26 45.83
CA LEU A 11 18.91 7.14 44.78
C LEU A 11 20.00 6.44 43.93
N ALA A 12 20.80 5.56 44.55
CA ALA A 12 21.81 4.76 43.85
C ALA A 12 21.21 3.65 42.96
N LEU A 13 20.01 3.17 43.29
CA LEU A 13 19.31 2.15 42.50
C LEU A 13 18.69 2.69 41.20
N ILE A 14 18.40 4.00 41.14
CA ILE A 14 17.76 4.66 39.99
C ILE A 14 18.79 5.05 38.92
N LEU A 15 20.08 5.21 39.29
CA LEU A 15 21.16 5.55 38.34
C LEU A 15 21.75 4.34 37.58
N SER A 16 21.36 3.10 37.91
CA SER A 16 21.87 1.89 37.24
C SER A 16 20.95 1.33 36.14
N MET A 17 19.79 1.96 35.89
CA MET A 17 18.91 1.62 34.75
C MET A 17 19.19 2.49 33.52
N SER A 18 20.46 2.52 33.10
CA SER A 18 20.87 3.04 31.78
C SER A 18 21.84 2.06 31.14
N CYS A 19 21.32 0.90 30.73
CA CYS A 19 21.86 0.12 29.61
C CYS A 19 20.83 -0.95 29.24
N SER A 20 19.84 -0.58 28.44
CA SER A 20 19.20 -1.55 27.56
C SER A 20 19.67 -1.16 26.18
N THR A 21 20.65 -1.92 25.72
CA THR A 21 21.08 -2.03 24.33
C THR A 21 19.87 -1.93 23.43
N THR A 22 19.82 -0.88 22.60
CA THR A 22 18.96 -0.85 21.43
C THR A 22 19.40 -2.03 20.56
N GLN A 23 18.67 -3.14 20.60
CA GLN A 23 18.75 -4.12 19.53
C GLN A 23 18.05 -3.47 18.34
N GLU A 24 18.84 -2.89 17.44
CA GLU A 24 18.42 -2.78 16.04
C GLU A 24 18.07 -4.19 15.60
N LYS A 25 16.77 -4.48 15.56
CA LYS A 25 16.26 -5.62 14.84
C LYS A 25 16.58 -5.34 13.39
N GLU A 26 17.66 -5.94 12.89
CA GLU A 26 17.95 -6.06 11.48
C GLU A 26 16.67 -6.60 10.82
N THR A 27 15.91 -5.69 10.21
CA THR A 27 14.94 -6.06 9.20
C THR A 27 15.80 -6.65 8.09
N PRO A 28 15.55 -7.90 7.64
CA PRO A 28 16.33 -8.44 6.54
C PRO A 28 16.19 -7.43 5.40
N GLU A 29 17.33 -6.86 5.02
CA GLU A 29 17.50 -6.04 3.84
C GLU A 29 16.95 -6.87 2.69
N ALA A 30 15.69 -6.62 2.33
CA ALA A 30 15.11 -7.15 1.12
C ALA A 30 16.01 -6.60 0.03
N THR A 31 16.83 -7.49 -0.52
CA THR A 31 17.61 -7.22 -1.71
C THR A 31 16.62 -6.63 -2.71
N GLU A 32 16.66 -5.31 -2.90
CA GLU A 32 15.98 -4.62 -3.98
C GLU A 32 16.67 -5.08 -5.25
N THR A 33 16.36 -6.32 -5.66
CA THR A 33 16.46 -6.71 -7.04
C THR A 33 15.49 -5.78 -7.74
N SER A 34 16.03 -4.71 -8.31
CA SER A 34 15.43 -3.92 -9.37
C SER A 34 15.05 -4.87 -10.50
N LEU A 35 13.96 -5.63 -10.31
CA LEU A 35 13.21 -6.24 -11.37
C LEU A 35 12.63 -5.06 -12.11
N GLU A 36 13.19 -4.73 -13.28
CA GLU A 36 12.41 -3.92 -14.22
C GLU A 36 11.00 -4.53 -14.26
N PRO A 37 9.94 -3.73 -14.04
CA PRO A 37 8.60 -4.27 -13.98
C PRO A 37 8.32 -4.98 -15.30
N GLN A 38 8.30 -6.31 -15.25
CA GLN A 38 8.07 -7.14 -16.42
C GLN A 38 6.75 -6.67 -17.03
N VAL A 39 6.82 -6.22 -18.29
CA VAL A 39 5.67 -5.70 -19.01
C VAL A 39 4.61 -6.80 -19.04
N SER A 40 3.53 -6.60 -18.28
CA SER A 40 2.47 -7.57 -18.07
C SER A 40 1.12 -6.90 -18.28
N ASN A 41 0.11 -7.65 -18.74
CA ASN A 41 -1.24 -7.12 -18.95
C ASN A 41 -1.94 -6.76 -17.64
N TYR A 42 -1.56 -7.43 -16.55
CA TYR A 42 -2.17 -7.26 -15.24
C TYR A 42 -1.10 -7.17 -14.18
N GLN A 43 -1.29 -6.25 -13.24
CA GLN A 43 -0.41 -6.10 -12.09
C GLN A 43 -1.24 -5.90 -10.81
N LEU A 44 -0.82 -6.53 -9.73
CA LEU A 44 -1.40 -6.34 -8.40
C LEU A 44 -0.62 -5.26 -7.64
N PHE A 45 -1.37 -4.43 -6.93
CA PHE A 45 -0.85 -3.39 -6.06
C PHE A 45 -1.42 -3.59 -4.65
N GLU A 46 -0.54 -3.62 -3.66
CA GLU A 46 -0.92 -3.69 -2.25
C GLU A 46 -1.66 -2.41 -1.85
N THR A 47 -2.72 -2.55 -1.06
CA THR A 47 -3.27 -1.43 -0.30
C THR A 47 -2.74 -1.47 1.13
N LYS A 48 -2.91 -0.40 1.89
CA LYS A 48 -2.59 -0.43 3.33
C LYS A 48 -3.57 -1.31 4.13
N ASN A 49 -4.68 -1.75 3.52
CA ASN A 49 -5.55 -2.77 4.11
C ASN A 49 -5.00 -4.15 3.73
N LEU A 50 -4.65 -4.94 4.75
CA LEU A 50 -4.01 -6.25 4.58
C LEU A 50 -4.84 -7.26 3.78
N TRP A 51 -6.15 -7.05 3.64
CA TRP A 51 -7.08 -8.00 3.01
C TRP A 51 -7.45 -7.62 1.58
N THR A 52 -6.97 -6.47 1.09
CA THR A 52 -7.40 -5.92 -0.21
C THR A 52 -6.19 -5.51 -1.04
N PHE A 53 -6.16 -6.01 -2.27
CA PHE A 53 -5.27 -5.58 -3.34
C PHE A 53 -6.07 -4.85 -4.43
N LEU A 54 -5.37 -4.07 -5.26
CA LEU A 54 -5.90 -3.56 -6.52
C LEU A 54 -5.24 -4.30 -7.68
N ARG A 55 -6.02 -4.99 -8.51
CA ARG A 55 -5.58 -5.49 -9.81
C ARG A 55 -5.83 -4.43 -10.86
N LEU A 56 -4.77 -3.97 -11.52
CA LEU A 56 -4.80 -3.05 -12.65
C LEU A 56 -4.68 -3.84 -13.95
N ASP A 57 -5.56 -3.60 -14.92
CA ASP A 57 -5.29 -3.89 -16.32
C ASP A 57 -4.39 -2.78 -16.87
N THR A 58 -3.10 -3.08 -17.01
CA THR A 58 -2.07 -2.08 -17.35
C THR A 58 -2.22 -1.56 -18.77
N ARG A 59 -3.04 -2.21 -19.62
CA ARG A 59 -3.27 -1.80 -20.99
C ARG A 59 -4.25 -0.65 -21.10
N ASN A 60 -5.26 -0.62 -20.24
CA ASN A 60 -6.41 0.26 -20.39
C ASN A 60 -6.87 0.98 -19.11
N GLY A 61 -6.26 0.71 -17.96
CA GLY A 61 -6.54 1.43 -16.72
C GLY A 61 -7.78 0.95 -15.97
N LYS A 62 -8.39 -0.18 -16.36
CA LYS A 62 -9.46 -0.80 -15.56
C LYS A 62 -8.89 -1.36 -14.26
N ILE A 63 -9.67 -1.23 -13.18
CA ILE A 63 -9.21 -1.61 -11.83
C ILE A 63 -10.26 -2.48 -11.16
N THR A 64 -9.80 -3.55 -10.51
CA THR A 64 -10.59 -4.47 -9.70
C THR A 64 -9.99 -4.58 -8.31
N GLN A 65 -10.82 -4.52 -7.27
CA GLN A 65 -10.42 -4.87 -5.92
C GLN A 65 -10.38 -6.39 -5.79
N VAL A 66 -9.29 -6.93 -5.25
CA VAL A 66 -9.11 -8.36 -4.98
C VAL A 66 -9.06 -8.54 -3.48
N HIS A 67 -10.06 -9.22 -2.93
CA HIS A 67 -10.20 -9.44 -1.50
C HIS A 67 -9.96 -10.91 -1.15
N PHE A 68 -9.22 -11.14 -0.06
CA PHE A 68 -8.95 -12.47 0.47
C PHE A 68 -9.08 -12.48 2.00
N THR A 69 -9.18 -13.67 2.58
CA THR A 69 -9.34 -13.86 4.02
C THR A 69 -8.78 -15.20 4.49
N LEU A 70 -8.36 -15.22 5.76
CA LEU A 70 -7.96 -16.44 6.47
C LEU A 70 -9.17 -17.21 7.02
N ASP A 71 -10.33 -16.56 7.20
CA ASP A 71 -11.54 -17.23 7.64
C ASP A 71 -12.11 -18.09 6.50
N SER A 72 -12.22 -19.40 6.72
CA SER A 72 -12.86 -20.33 5.79
C SER A 72 -14.23 -19.86 5.28
N LYS A 73 -15.01 -19.14 6.11
CA LYS A 73 -16.37 -18.64 5.80
C LYS A 73 -16.41 -17.18 5.37
N GLY A 74 -15.29 -16.45 5.46
CA GLY A 74 -15.25 -15.04 5.08
C GLY A 74 -15.32 -14.84 3.56
N TYR A 75 -15.66 -13.62 3.14
CA TYR A 75 -15.72 -13.27 1.73
C TYR A 75 -14.34 -13.41 1.06
N ARG A 76 -14.30 -14.05 -0.10
CA ARG A 76 -13.16 -14.05 -1.04
C ARG A 76 -13.71 -13.72 -2.40
N GLY A 77 -13.13 -12.76 -3.09
CA GLY A 77 -13.63 -12.40 -4.40
C GLY A 77 -13.13 -11.08 -4.92
N GLU A 78 -13.66 -10.73 -6.08
CA GLU A 78 -13.30 -9.54 -6.84
C GLU A 78 -14.47 -8.57 -6.87
N GLN A 79 -14.17 -7.28 -6.79
CA GLN A 79 -15.18 -6.23 -6.93
C GLN A 79 -14.67 -5.14 -7.86
N VAL A 80 -15.49 -4.75 -8.83
CA VAL A 80 -15.09 -3.75 -9.82
C VAL A 80 -14.91 -2.39 -9.12
N LEU A 81 -13.79 -1.72 -9.42
CA LEU A 81 -13.54 -0.33 -9.04
C LEU A 81 -13.73 0.59 -10.26
N SER A 82 -13.15 0.21 -11.40
CA SER A 82 -13.31 0.92 -12.67
C SER A 82 -13.56 -0.05 -13.80
N LYS A 83 -14.76 0.04 -14.40
CA LYS A 83 -15.19 -0.79 -15.53
C LYS A 83 -14.80 -0.18 -16.89
N LYS A 84 -14.78 1.16 -16.98
CA LYS A 84 -14.58 1.87 -18.24
C LYS A 84 -13.07 1.97 -18.53
N PRO A 85 -12.59 1.54 -19.71
CA PRO A 85 -11.20 1.78 -20.09
C PRO A 85 -10.95 3.29 -20.22
N LEU A 86 -9.74 3.72 -19.88
CA LEU A 86 -9.31 5.12 -19.99
C LEU A 86 -8.85 5.50 -21.40
N VAL A 87 -8.69 4.51 -22.27
CA VAL A 87 -8.16 4.63 -23.63
C VAL A 87 -8.97 3.75 -24.58
N THR A 88 -8.85 4.02 -25.88
CA THR A 88 -9.49 3.21 -26.91
C THR A 88 -8.74 1.89 -27.14
N SER A 89 -9.38 0.91 -27.79
CA SER A 89 -8.83 -0.44 -27.95
C SER A 89 -7.55 -0.49 -28.79
N ASP A 90 -7.38 0.43 -29.74
CA ASP A 90 -6.19 0.57 -30.58
C ASP A 90 -5.00 1.20 -29.82
N GLU A 91 -5.25 1.90 -28.72
CA GLU A 91 -4.20 2.49 -27.88
C GLU A 91 -3.83 1.62 -26.66
N GLU A 92 -4.46 0.45 -26.49
CA GLU A 92 -4.16 -0.48 -25.42
C GLU A 92 -2.73 -1.03 -25.57
N LYS A 93 -1.91 -0.82 -24.53
CA LYS A 93 -0.52 -1.31 -24.54
C LYS A 93 -0.12 -1.84 -23.17
N ALA A 94 0.37 -3.07 -23.12
CA ALA A 94 0.82 -3.68 -21.88
C ALA A 94 1.83 -2.78 -21.17
N GLY A 95 1.63 -2.60 -19.87
CA GLY A 95 2.46 -1.73 -19.05
C GLY A 95 2.26 -0.23 -19.29
N ARG A 96 1.19 0.24 -19.97
CA ARG A 96 0.90 1.67 -20.15
C ARG A 96 0.57 2.35 -18.82
N PHE A 97 -0.28 1.74 -18.02
CA PHE A 97 -0.76 2.29 -16.76
C PHE A 97 -0.01 1.71 -15.55
N THR A 98 0.18 2.52 -14.51
CA THR A 98 0.71 2.08 -13.20
C THR A 98 0.08 2.86 -12.06
N LEU A 99 -0.06 2.23 -10.89
CA LEU A 99 -0.56 2.87 -9.66
C LEU A 99 0.59 3.26 -8.74
N TYR A 100 0.45 4.42 -8.09
CA TYR A 100 1.32 4.90 -7.02
C TYR A 100 0.49 5.11 -5.75
N PRO A 101 0.88 4.49 -4.62
CA PRO A 101 0.17 4.66 -3.36
C PRO A 101 0.32 6.09 -2.83
N THR A 102 -0.71 6.59 -2.15
CA THR A 102 -0.64 7.85 -1.40
C THR A 102 -0.52 7.59 0.09
N GLN A 103 -0.39 8.65 0.90
CA GLN A 103 -0.42 8.51 2.35
C GLN A 103 -1.81 8.08 2.87
N ASN A 104 -2.89 8.46 2.19
CA ASN A 104 -4.22 8.00 2.54
C ASN A 104 -4.42 6.56 2.03
N MET A 105 -4.88 5.66 2.91
CA MET A 105 -5.02 4.23 2.62
C MET A 105 -6.00 3.91 1.49
N TYR A 106 -6.96 4.79 1.21
CA TYR A 106 -8.01 4.60 0.22
C TYR A 106 -7.66 5.14 -1.17
N THR A 107 -6.54 5.85 -1.31
CA THR A 107 -6.25 6.60 -2.54
C THR A 107 -4.91 6.25 -3.18
N PHE A 108 -4.91 6.23 -4.51
CA PHE A 108 -3.75 6.04 -5.37
C PHE A 108 -3.73 7.11 -6.47
N ILE A 109 -2.55 7.37 -7.03
CA ILE A 109 -2.39 8.08 -8.28
C ILE A 109 -2.16 7.05 -9.39
N LEU A 110 -3.03 7.04 -10.40
CA LEU A 110 -2.82 6.26 -11.62
C LEU A 110 -2.11 7.14 -12.64
N LEU A 111 -0.99 6.66 -13.17
CA LEU A 111 -0.23 7.32 -14.23
C LEU A 111 -0.41 6.56 -15.54
N ASP A 112 -0.82 7.27 -16.59
CA ASP A 112 -0.60 6.85 -17.97
C ASP A 112 0.84 7.20 -18.37
N LYS A 113 1.72 6.20 -18.44
CA LYS A 113 3.15 6.39 -18.75
C LYS A 113 3.40 6.80 -20.20
N ILE A 114 2.39 6.78 -21.07
CA ILE A 114 2.54 7.20 -22.47
C ILE A 114 2.10 8.65 -22.62
N SER A 115 0.89 9.00 -22.18
CA SER A 115 0.36 10.37 -22.34
C SER A 115 0.78 11.33 -21.23
N GLY A 116 1.22 10.81 -20.08
CA GLY A 116 1.52 11.59 -18.88
C GLY A 116 0.27 12.04 -18.10
N HIS A 117 -0.93 11.62 -18.50
CA HIS A 117 -2.14 11.91 -17.74
C HIS A 117 -2.16 11.18 -16.40
N THR A 118 -2.67 11.86 -15.38
CA THR A 118 -2.83 11.31 -14.04
C THR A 118 -4.29 11.32 -13.59
N TYR A 119 -4.63 10.33 -12.79
CA TYR A 119 -5.98 10.14 -12.28
C TYR A 119 -5.90 9.86 -10.78
N GLN A 120 -6.84 10.42 -10.03
CA GLN A 120 -7.07 10.00 -8.66
C GLN A 120 -7.92 8.74 -8.69
N VAL A 121 -7.42 7.70 -8.01
CA VAL A 121 -8.14 6.44 -7.79
C VAL A 121 -8.53 6.39 -6.32
N GLN A 122 -9.81 6.19 -6.04
CA GLN A 122 -10.32 5.90 -4.71
C GLN A 122 -10.97 4.52 -4.69
N TRP A 123 -10.47 3.64 -3.81
CA TRP A 123 -11.10 2.36 -3.51
C TRP A 123 -11.87 2.44 -2.21
N ALA A 124 -12.93 1.65 -2.09
CA ALA A 124 -13.79 1.63 -0.92
C ALA A 124 -14.54 0.30 -0.85
N LEU A 125 -15.00 -0.04 0.35
CA LEU A 125 -15.89 -1.19 0.57
C LEU A 125 -17.26 -0.94 -0.07
N ASN A 126 -17.80 0.28 0.06
CA ASN A 126 -19.03 0.66 -0.62
C ASN A 126 -18.76 0.97 -2.08
N GLU A 127 -19.67 0.60 -2.99
CA GLU A 127 -19.50 0.82 -4.43
C GLU A 127 -19.56 2.29 -4.80
N GLU A 128 -20.46 3.06 -4.18
CA GLU A 128 -20.72 4.48 -4.49
C GLU A 128 -19.54 5.40 -4.17
N GLU A 129 -18.63 4.95 -3.31
CA GLU A 129 -17.44 5.70 -2.89
C GLU A 129 -16.22 5.44 -3.78
N ARG A 130 -16.35 4.53 -4.76
CA ARG A 130 -15.27 4.16 -5.68
C ARG A 130 -15.26 5.05 -6.89
N PHE A 131 -14.08 5.52 -7.27
CA PHE A 131 -13.96 6.28 -8.51
C PHE A 131 -12.54 6.28 -9.07
N VAL A 132 -12.47 6.60 -10.36
CA VAL A 132 -11.26 7.00 -11.06
C VAL A 132 -11.58 8.29 -11.79
N ILE A 133 -10.96 9.40 -11.37
CA ILE A 133 -11.23 10.73 -11.93
C ILE A 133 -9.94 11.40 -12.40
N PRO A 134 -9.92 12.12 -13.53
CA PRO A 134 -8.74 12.85 -13.98
C PRO A 134 -8.31 13.93 -12.97
N ILE A 135 -7.01 14.07 -12.76
CA ILE A 135 -6.44 15.21 -12.02
C ILE A 135 -6.21 16.33 -13.01
N ARG A 136 -6.87 17.47 -12.79
CA ARG A 136 -6.77 18.65 -13.68
C ARG A 136 -5.39 19.29 -13.56
N LYS A 137 -4.92 19.84 -14.68
CA LYS A 137 -3.78 20.76 -14.72
C LYS A 137 -4.22 22.17 -14.35
#